data_AF-A0A7W1SXN0-F1
#
_entry.id   AF-A0A7W1SXN0-F1
#
_cell.length_a   1.000
_cell.length_b   1.000
_cell.length_c   1.000
_cell.angle_alpha   90.00
_cell.angle_beta   90.00
_cell.angle_gamma   90.00
#
_symmetry.space_group_name_H-M   'P 1'
#
loop_
_entity.id
_entity.type
_entity.pdbx_description
1 polymer ?
#
loop_
_entity_poly.entity_id
_entity_poly.type
_entity_poly.pdbx_seq_one_letter_code
_entity_poly.pdbx_strand_id
1 'polypeptide(L)'
;MSRFTGIFGLLTMLGLAYVFSTNRSAIRMKTVVWGLTLQILFAFLVLRLSAGRALFAWLGDVVTQFLNYAFAGSAFVFGDLGKKGPPFVLAFQ
;
A
#
# COMPACT_ATOMS: atom_id res chain seq x y z
N MET A 1 17.58 -14.98 12.62
CA MET A 1 16.23 -15.28 13.13
C MET A 1 15.11 -14.42 12.50
N SER A 2 15.35 -13.16 12.10
CA SER A 2 14.30 -12.27 11.51
C SER A 2 13.80 -12.63 10.10
N ARG A 3 14.54 -13.44 9.33
CA ARG A 3 14.20 -13.75 7.93
C ARG A 3 12.98 -14.66 7.78
N PHE A 4 12.66 -15.46 8.81
CA PHE A 4 11.55 -16.42 8.77
C PHE A 4 10.21 -15.82 9.21
N THR A 5 10.24 -14.64 9.86
CA THR A 5 9.03 -13.98 10.37
C THR A 5 8.04 -13.66 9.25
N GLY A 6 8.51 -13.28 8.05
CA GLY A 6 7.63 -13.03 6.90
C GLY A 6 6.90 -14.28 6.41
N ILE A 7 7.60 -15.42 6.35
CA ILE A 7 7.01 -16.71 5.94
C ILE A 7 6.00 -17.16 7.01
N PHE A 8 6.35 -17.03 8.28
CA PHE A 8 5.46 -17.38 9.38
C PHE A 8 4.18 -16.52 9.36
N GLY A 9 4.32 -15.20 9.18
CA GLY A 9 3.17 -14.30 9.05
C GLY A 9 2.24 -14.65 7.89
N LEU A 10 2.80 -15.03 6.73
CA LEU A 10 2.02 -15.48 5.59
C LEU A 10 1.22 -16.76 5.91
N LEU A 11 1.88 -17.75 6.52
CA LEU A 11 1.23 -19.00 6.91
C LEU A 11 0.14 -18.78 7.96
N THR A 12 0.38 -17.91 8.95
CA THR A 12 -0.63 -17.54 9.95
C THR A 12 -1.84 -16.87 9.30
N MET A 13 -1.63 -15.93 8.36
CA MET A 13 -2.71 -15.26 7.64
C MET A 13 -3.55 -16.24 6.80
N LEU A 14 -2.90 -17.13 6.06
CA LEU A 14 -3.61 -18.18 5.30
C LEU A 14 -4.36 -19.16 6.22
N GLY A 15 -3.76 -19.52 7.36
CA GLY A 15 -4.38 -20.36 8.38
C GLY A 15 -5.62 -19.72 9.00
N LEU A 16 -5.55 -18.44 9.37
CA LEU A 16 -6.71 -17.70 9.89
C LEU A 16 -7.81 -17.59 8.84
N ALA A 17 -7.47 -17.25 7.60
CA ALA A 17 -8.43 -17.20 6.50
C ALA A 17 -9.14 -18.55 6.28
N TYR A 18 -8.43 -19.67 6.46
CA TYR A 18 -9.01 -21.01 6.37
C TYR A 18 -9.93 -21.34 7.56
N VAL A 19 -9.53 -21.00 8.80
CA VAL A 19 -10.33 -21.26 10.02
C VAL A 19 -11.65 -20.51 9.98
N PHE A 20 -11.62 -19.22 9.59
CA PHE A 20 -12.79 -18.36 9.50
C PHE A 20 -13.59 -18.52 8.19
N SER A 21 -13.16 -19.39 7.28
CA SER A 21 -13.90 -19.62 6.03
C SER A 21 -15.22 -20.35 6.29
N THR A 22 -16.31 -19.75 5.83
CA THR A 22 -17.67 -20.31 5.91
C THR A 22 -17.82 -21.63 5.16
N ASN A 23 -17.11 -21.80 4.03
CA ASN A 23 -17.18 -23.02 3.23
C ASN A 23 -15.79 -23.43 2.75
N ARG A 24 -15.15 -24.33 3.50
CA ARG A 24 -13.77 -24.77 3.29
C ARG A 24 -13.58 -25.59 2.01
N SER A 25 -14.60 -26.33 1.57
CA SER A 25 -14.53 -27.15 0.35
C SER A 25 -14.73 -26.33 -0.93
N ALA A 26 -15.33 -25.13 -0.84
CA ALA A 26 -15.47 -24.21 -1.96
C ALA A 26 -14.18 -23.41 -2.26
N ILE A 27 -13.13 -23.55 -1.43
CA ILE A 27 -11.87 -22.83 -1.63
C ILE A 27 -11.14 -23.41 -2.85
N ARG A 28 -11.11 -22.63 -3.93
CA ARG A 28 -10.37 -22.99 -5.14
C ARG A 28 -8.88 -22.72 -4.95
N MET A 29 -8.11 -23.77 -4.67
CA MET A 29 -6.66 -23.69 -4.47
C MET A 29 -5.92 -23.04 -5.64
N LYS A 30 -6.40 -23.24 -6.88
CA LYS A 30 -5.85 -22.56 -8.06
C LYS A 30 -5.91 -21.04 -7.95
N THR A 31 -7.01 -20.48 -7.42
CA THR A 31 -7.15 -19.03 -7.22
C THR A 31 -6.23 -18.53 -6.11
N VAL A 32 -6.11 -19.27 -5.01
CA VAL A 32 -5.25 -18.90 -3.87
C VAL A 32 -3.78 -18.88 -4.29
N VAL A 33 -3.32 -19.93 -4.98
CA VAL A 33 -1.93 -20.02 -5.48
C VAL A 33 -1.66 -18.90 -6.49
N TRP A 34 -2.57 -18.65 -7.44
CA TRP A 34 -2.41 -17.53 -8.39
C TRP A 34 -2.30 -16.18 -7.70
N GLY A 35 -3.18 -15.91 -6.72
CA GLY A 35 -3.14 -14.67 -5.94
C GLY A 35 -1.81 -14.51 -5.19
N LEU A 36 -1.33 -15.58 -4.56
CA LEU A 36 -0.08 -15.56 -3.82
C LEU A 36 1.14 -15.36 -4.74
N THR A 37 1.17 -16.04 -5.88
CA THR A 37 2.21 -15.87 -6.89
C THR A 37 2.24 -14.44 -7.40
N LEU A 38 1.07 -13.85 -7.72
CA LEU A 38 0.98 -12.46 -8.16
C LEU A 38 1.47 -11.49 -7.09
N GLN A 39 1.10 -11.69 -5.81
CA GLN A 39 1.59 -10.85 -4.71
C GLN A 39 3.11 -10.87 -4.59
N ILE A 40 3.72 -12.06 -4.62
CA ILE A 40 5.18 -12.21 -4.52
C ILE A 40 5.88 -11.62 -5.75
N LEU A 41 5.32 -11.85 -6.94
CA LEU A 41 5.83 -11.31 -8.19
C LEU A 41 5.83 -9.78 -8.15
N PHE A 42 4.71 -9.15 -7.77
CA PHE A 42 4.62 -7.70 -7.62
C PHE A 42 5.58 -7.18 -6.57
N ALA A 43 5.67 -7.82 -5.40
CA ALA A 43 6.61 -7.41 -4.36
C ALA A 43 8.06 -7.43 -4.87
N PHE A 44 8.44 -8.45 -5.65
CA PHE A 44 9.77 -8.53 -6.25
C PHE A 44 10.00 -7.46 -7.32
N LEU A 45 9.05 -7.29 -8.24
CA LEU A 45 9.13 -6.29 -9.30
C LEU A 45 9.23 -4.87 -8.74
N VAL A 46 8.49 -4.55 -7.68
CA VAL A 46 8.48 -3.19 -7.10
C VAL A 46 9.69 -2.97 -6.18
N LEU A 47 10.01 -3.91 -5.29
CA LEU A 47 11.01 -3.70 -4.25
C LEU A 47 12.43 -4.08 -4.71
N ARG A 48 12.59 -5.12 -5.55
CA ARG A 48 13.92 -5.62 -5.91
C ARG A 48 14.43 -5.04 -7.22
N LEU A 49 13.58 -4.91 -8.24
CA LEU A 49 13.98 -4.42 -9.56
C LEU A 49 14.21 -2.90 -9.54
N SER A 50 15.32 -2.43 -10.13
CA SER A 50 15.66 -1.00 -10.22
C SER A 50 14.61 -0.21 -11.00
N ALA A 51 14.13 -0.75 -12.12
CA ALA A 51 13.06 -0.14 -12.92
C ALA A 51 11.77 0.02 -12.12
N GLY A 52 11.41 -0.97 -11.28
CA GLY A 52 10.21 -0.89 -10.44
C GLY A 52 10.31 0.20 -9.39
N ARG A 53 11.46 0.33 -8.72
CA ARG A 53 11.70 1.43 -7.76
C ARG A 53 11.65 2.80 -8.44
N ALA A 54 12.26 2.93 -9.62
CA ALA A 54 12.25 4.19 -10.37
C ALA A 54 10.83 4.58 -10.80
N LEU A 55 10.03 3.62 -11.27
CA LEU A 55 8.64 3.84 -11.63
C LEU A 55 7.81 4.31 -10.42
N PHE A 56 7.94 3.65 -9.27
CA PHE A 56 7.19 4.02 -8.07
C PHE A 56 7.66 5.35 -7.46
N ALA A 57 8.95 5.68 -7.58
CA ALA A 57 9.45 7.02 -7.21
C ALA A 57 8.81 8.10 -8.09
N TRP A 58 8.79 7.90 -9.41
CA TRP A 58 8.14 8.83 -10.34
C TRP A 58 6.63 8.96 -10.06
N LEU A 59 5.93 7.86 -9.80
CA LEU A 59 4.52 7.90 -9.40
C LEU A 59 4.32 8.69 -8.09
N GLY A 60 5.23 8.53 -7.13
CA GLY A 60 5.22 9.30 -5.88
C GLY A 60 5.40 10.81 -6.12
N ASP A 61 6.28 11.19 -7.04
CA ASP A 61 6.50 12.59 -7.41
C ASP A 61 5.25 13.20 -8.07
N VAL A 62 4.59 12.44 -8.97
CA VAL A 62 3.33 12.87 -9.61
C VAL A 62 2.22 13.06 -8.58
N VAL A 63 2.05 12.12 -7.65
CA VAL A 63 1.05 12.26 -6.57
C VAL A 63 1.39 13.46 -5.68
N THR A 64 2.67 13.66 -5.36
CA THR A 64 3.12 14.81 -4.57
C THR A 64 2.81 16.13 -5.28
N GLN A 65 3.01 16.19 -6.60
CA GLN A 65 2.65 17.36 -7.40
C GLN A 65 1.15 17.64 -7.37
N PHE A 66 0.32 16.59 -7.46
CA PHE A 66 -1.13 16.73 -7.32
C PHE A 66 -1.53 17.27 -5.94
N LEU A 67 -0.93 16.75 -4.87
CA LEU A 67 -1.15 17.25 -3.52
C LEU A 67 -0.72 18.72 -3.36
N ASN A 68 0.35 19.15 -4.02
CA ASN A 68 0.76 20.55 -3.98
C ASN A 68 -0.28 21.49 -4.60
N TYR A 69 -0.98 21.07 -5.65
CA TYR A 69 -2.11 21.83 -6.19
C TYR A 69 -3.29 21.89 -5.20
N ALA A 70 -3.58 20.79 -4.52
CA ALA A 70 -4.59 20.75 -3.46
C ALA A 70 -4.23 21.71 -2.30
N PHE A 71 -2.98 21.73 -1.85
CA PHE A 71 -2.51 22.66 -0.81
C PHE A 71 -2.58 24.12 -1.25
N ALA A 72 -2.29 24.43 -2.52
CA ALA A 72 -2.45 25.79 -3.04
C ALA A 72 -3.93 26.23 -3.02
N GLY A 73 -4.85 25.33 -3.36
CA GLY A 73 -6.29 25.58 -3.24
C GLY A 73 -6.76 25.75 -1.79
N SER A 74 -6.28 24.89 -0.89
CA SER A 74 -6.62 25.00 0.52
C SER A 74 -6.09 26.30 1.15
N ALA A 75 -4.85 26.68 0.85
CA ALA A 75 -4.27 27.95 1.30
C ALA A 75 -5.02 29.17 0.75
N PHE A 76 -5.60 29.08 -0.46
CA PHE A 76 -6.46 30.14 -1.00
C PHE A 76 -7.78 30.29 -0.21
N VAL A 77 -8.39 29.17 0.19
CA VAL A 77 -9.69 29.19 0.89
C VAL A 77 -9.53 29.49 2.40
N PHE A 78 -8.53 28.89 3.04
CA PHE A 78 -8.35 28.89 4.50
C PHE A 78 -7.14 29.69 4.99
N GLY A 79 -6.39 30.34 4.09
CA GLY A 79 -5.23 31.16 4.46
C GLY A 79 -4.12 30.35 5.12
N ASP A 80 -3.59 30.85 6.23
CA ASP A 80 -2.49 30.20 6.97
C ASP A 80 -2.85 28.83 7.56
N LEU A 81 -4.14 28.52 7.74
CA LEU A 81 -4.62 27.23 8.25
C LEU A 81 -4.60 26.11 7.18
N GLY A 82 -4.61 26.48 5.89
CA GLY A 82 -4.53 25.53 4.77
C GLY A 82 -3.10 25.25 4.30
N LYS A 83 -2.09 25.86 4.95
CA LYS A 83 -0.67 25.67 4.60
C LYS A 83 -0.13 24.36 5.17
N LYS A 84 0.81 23.78 4.43
CA LYS A 84 1.56 22.60 4.88
C LYS A 84 2.55 23.01 5.99
N GLY A 85 2.14 22.90 7.26
CA GLY A 85 2.99 23.22 8.41
C GLY A 85 2.23 23.23 9.75
N PRO A 86 2.91 23.39 10.89
CA PRO A 86 2.27 23.56 12.18
C PRO A 86 1.64 24.97 12.33
N PRO A 87 0.46 25.10 12.99
CA PRO A 87 -0.33 24.05 13.62
C PRO A 87 -1.04 23.15 12.59
N PHE A 88 -0.86 21.84 12.74
CA PHE A 88 -1.40 20.83 11.82
C PHE A 88 -2.89 20.63 12.11
N VAL A 89 -3.76 21.14 11.23
CA VAL A 89 -5.22 20.97 11.34
C VAL A 89 -5.71 20.10 10.19
N LEU A 90 -5.98 18.81 10.50
CA LEU A 90 -6.42 17.79 9.53
C LEU A 90 -7.68 18.18 8.72
N ALA A 91 -8.51 19.08 9.23
CA ALA A 91 -9.74 19.50 8.55
C ALA A 91 -9.50 20.40 7.32
N PHE A 92 -8.32 21.03 7.23
CA PHE A 92 -8.00 22.04 6.23
C PHE A 92 -6.80 21.64 5.35
N GLN A 93 -6.39 20.37 5.34
CA GLN A 93 -5.30 19.85 4.50
C GLN A 93 -5.76 18.75 3.55
#